data_AF-A0A510J643-F1
#
_entry.id   AF-A0A510J643-F1
#
_cell.length_a   1.000
_cell.length_b   1.000
_cell.length_c   1.000
_cell.angle_alpha   90.00
_cell.angle_beta   90.00
_cell.angle_gamma   90.00
#
_symmetry.space_group_name_H-M   'P 1'
#
loop_
_entity.id
_entity.type
_entity.pdbx_description
1 polymer ?
#
loop_
_entity_poly.entity_id
_entity_poly.type
_entity_poly.pdbx_seq_one_letter_code
_entity_poly.pdbx_strand_id
1 'polypeptide(L)'
;CLDEDTSNVLRRAFKERGENVGAWRQACYKPLVSMAARQGWDIDAIFNAHPRLTIWYVPTKLRQLCHAERSNTVGSATVTT
;
A
#
# COMPACT_ATOMS: atom_id res chain seq x y z
N CYS A 1 -8.62 6.20 -5.29
CA CYS A 1 -7.94 6.42 -6.58
C CYS A 1 -7.58 5.09 -7.21
N LEU A 2 -6.62 4.35 -6.64
CA LEU A 2 -6.16 3.08 -7.24
C LEU A 2 -7.16 1.92 -7.10
N ASP A 3 -7.88 1.86 -5.98
CA ASP A 3 -8.96 0.89 -5.75
C ASP A 3 -9.98 1.55 -4.81
N GLU A 4 -11.13 1.93 -5.36
CA GLU A 4 -12.17 2.64 -4.61
C GLU A 4 -13.01 1.69 -3.76
N ASP A 5 -13.27 0.48 -4.22
CA ASP A 5 -14.07 -0.51 -3.50
C ASP A 5 -13.35 -0.98 -2.24
N THR A 6 -12.08 -1.35 -2.35
CA THR A 6 -11.25 -1.69 -1.18
C THR A 6 -11.14 -0.51 -0.22
N SER A 7 -11.02 0.72 -0.74
CA SER A 7 -11.00 1.94 0.09
C SER A 7 -12.31 2.12 0.87
N ASN A 8 -13.46 1.92 0.21
CA ASN A 8 -14.78 2.05 0.81
C ASN A 8 -15.04 0.95 1.86
N VAL A 9 -14.66 -0.30 1.57
CA VAL A 9 -14.75 -1.41 2.53
C VAL A 9 -13.89 -1.11 3.77
N LEU A 10 -12.65 -0.67 3.60
CA LEU A 10 -11.76 -0.34 4.71
C LEU A 10 -12.32 0.81 5.57
N ARG A 11 -12.87 1.86 4.94
CA ARG A 11 -13.52 2.97 5.65
C ARG A 11 -14.72 2.51 6.48
N ARG A 12 -15.58 1.66 5.92
CA ARG A 12 -16.74 1.10 6.65
C ARG A 12 -16.29 0.28 7.85
N ALA A 13 -15.35 -0.64 7.65
CA ALA A 13 -14.85 -1.52 8.70
C ALA A 13 -14.22 -0.76 9.88
N PHE A 14 -13.44 0.29 9.62
CA PHE A 14 -12.84 1.12 10.68
C PHE A 14 -13.88 2.01 11.37
N LYS A 15 -14.88 2.53 10.63
CA LYS A 15 -16.00 3.28 11.20
C LYS A 15 -16.83 2.41 12.15
N GLU A 16 -17.17 1.18 11.74
CA GLU A 16 -17.96 0.23 12.53
C GLU A 16 -17.26 -0.18 13.83
N ARG A 17 -15.92 -0.27 13.82
CA ARG A 17 -15.11 -0.54 15.02
C ARG A 17 -14.88 0.69 15.91
N GLY A 18 -15.32 1.89 15.51
CA GLY A 18 -15.06 3.12 16.26
C GLY A 18 -13.58 3.53 16.28
N GLU A 19 -12.81 3.12 15.28
CA GLU A 19 -11.37 3.39 15.21
C GLU A 19 -11.07 4.85 14.90
N ASN A 20 -9.97 5.37 15.45
CA ASN A 20 -9.55 6.73 15.15
C ASN A 20 -8.94 6.85 13.74
N VAL A 21 -8.86 8.10 13.25
CA VAL A 21 -8.31 8.41 11.91
C VAL A 21 -6.86 7.94 11.75
N GLY A 22 -6.08 7.96 12.83
CA GLY A 22 -4.69 7.49 12.83
C GLY A 22 -4.58 6.00 12.52
N ALA A 23 -5.39 5.16 13.19
CA ALA A 23 -5.46 3.73 12.97
C ALA A 23 -5.92 3.40 11.53
N TRP A 24 -6.97 4.07 11.06
CA TRP A 24 -7.43 3.93 9.67
C TRP A 24 -6.35 4.32 8.66
N ARG A 25 -5.67 5.47 8.86
CA ARG A 25 -4.57 5.93 8.01
C ARG A 25 -3.43 4.90 7.94
N GLN A 26 -3.05 4.28 9.07
CA GLN A 26 -2.01 3.24 9.06
C GLN A 26 -2.46 2.01 8.27
N ALA A 27 -3.71 1.60 8.43
CA ALA A 27 -4.27 0.45 7.72
C ALA A 27 -4.32 0.65 6.20
N CYS A 28 -4.45 1.89 5.72
CA CYS A 28 -4.42 2.22 4.29
C CYS A 28 -3.10 1.84 3.59
N TYR A 29 -1.98 1.72 4.31
CA TYR A 29 -0.71 1.32 3.67
C TYR A 29 -0.71 -0.15 3.22
N LYS A 30 -1.36 -1.05 3.97
CA LYS A 30 -1.35 -2.49 3.68
C LYS A 30 -1.84 -2.83 2.25
N PRO A 31 -3.04 -2.39 1.81
CA PRO A 31 -3.51 -2.69 0.44
C PRO A 31 -2.62 -2.06 -0.64
N LEU A 32 -2.00 -0.90 -0.39
CA LEU A 32 -1.09 -0.26 -1.33
C LEU A 32 0.22 -1.05 -1.48
N VAL A 33 0.79 -1.54 -0.38
CA VAL A 33 1.98 -2.42 -0.40
C VAL A 33 1.66 -3.73 -1.13
N SER A 34 0.49 -4.34 -0.87
CA SER A 34 0.06 -5.54 -1.59
C SER A 34 -0.13 -5.30 -3.09
N MET A 35 -0.54 -4.10 -3.49
CA MET A 35 -0.65 -3.72 -4.91
C MET A 35 0.73 -3.57 -5.55
N ALA A 36 1.68 -2.91 -4.87
CA ALA A 36 3.07 -2.82 -5.33
C ALA A 36 3.71 -4.21 -5.50
N ALA A 37 3.50 -5.12 -4.54
CA ALA A 37 4.00 -6.49 -4.61
C ALA A 37 3.56 -7.22 -5.89
N ARG A 38 2.32 -7.01 -6.34
CA ARG A 38 1.77 -7.62 -7.57
C ARG A 38 2.29 -6.99 -8.85
N GLN A 39 2.85 -5.77 -8.78
CA GLN A 39 3.32 -5.00 -9.93
C GLN A 39 4.84 -4.76 -9.87
N GLY A 40 5.60 -5.74 -9.38
CA GLY A 40 7.07 -5.69 -9.41
C GLY A 40 7.72 -4.75 -8.40
N TRP A 41 6.99 -4.37 -7.34
CA TRP A 41 7.42 -3.48 -6.26
C TRP A 41 7.67 -2.02 -6.64
N ASP A 42 7.23 -1.60 -7.83
CA ASP A 42 7.40 -0.23 -8.31
C ASP A 42 6.18 0.64 -7.97
N ILE A 43 6.17 1.18 -6.75
CA ILE A 43 5.09 2.07 -6.29
C ILE A 43 5.08 3.42 -7.03
N ASP A 44 6.22 3.84 -7.60
CA ASP A 44 6.31 5.07 -8.39
C ASP A 44 5.59 4.93 -9.72
N ALA A 45 5.84 3.82 -10.42
CA ALA A 45 5.12 3.50 -11.65
C ALA A 45 3.61 3.47 -11.42
N ILE A 46 3.13 2.91 -10.31
CA ILE A 46 1.71 2.89 -9.95
C ILE A 46 1.14 4.30 -9.81
N PHE A 47 1.85 5.21 -9.13
CA PHE A 47 1.39 6.59 -8.98
C PHE A 47 1.42 7.37 -10.31
N ASN A 48 2.49 7.21 -11.08
CA ASN A 48 2.68 7.87 -12.38
C ASN A 48 1.66 7.39 -13.43
N ALA A 49 1.24 6.12 -13.37
CA ALA A 49 0.26 5.58 -14.31
C ALA A 49 -1.17 6.11 -14.07
N HIS A 50 -1.48 6.61 -12.87
CA HIS A 50 -2.83 7.05 -12.53
C HIS A 50 -2.99 8.57 -12.74
N PRO A 51 -3.91 9.05 -13.60
CA PRO A 51 -4.01 10.46 -13.99
C PRO A 51 -4.15 11.45 -12.83
N ARG A 52 -4.85 11.06 -11.76
CA ARG A 52 -5.03 11.89 -10.56
C ARG A 52 -3.88 11.81 -9.55
N LEU A 53 -3.00 10.80 -9.66
CA LEU A 53 -1.92 10.56 -8.69
C LEU A 53 -0.55 10.95 -9.22
N THR A 54 -0.36 11.06 -10.55
CA THR A 54 0.94 11.41 -11.15
C THR A 54 1.49 12.77 -10.72
N ILE A 55 0.65 13.67 -10.19
CA ILE A 55 1.07 14.98 -9.67
C ILE A 55 1.41 14.96 -8.17
N TRP A 56 1.24 13.81 -7.51
CA TRP A 56 1.50 13.64 -6.08
C TRP A 56 2.80 12.88 -5.87
N TYR A 57 3.66 13.38 -4.99
CA TYR A 57 4.80 12.61 -4.52
C TYR A 57 4.34 11.35 -3.80
N VAL A 58 5.02 10.23 -4.05
CA VAL A 58 4.81 9.01 -3.27
C VAL A 58 5.34 9.25 -1.84
N PRO A 59 4.51 9.06 -0.80
CA PRO A 59 4.93 9.29 0.58
C PRO A 59 6.14 8.43 0.98
N THR A 60 7.13 9.02 1.65
CA THR A 60 8.36 8.33 2.10
C THR A 60 8.06 7.06 2.90
N LYS A 61 7.07 7.12 3.80
CA LYS A 61 6.68 5.96 4.61
C LYS A 61 6.15 4.79 3.75
N LEU A 62 5.39 5.07 2.70
CA LEU A 62 4.88 4.04 1.80
C LEU A 62 6.02 3.37 1.03
N ARG A 63 6.98 4.16 0.50
CA ARG A 63 8.19 3.62 -0.15
C ARG A 63 8.96 2.70 0.78
N GLN A 64 9.21 3.15 2.01
CA GLN A 64 9.92 2.36 3.03
C GLN A 64 9.22 1.03 3.33
N LEU A 65 7.89 1.04 3.45
CA LEU A 65 7.10 -0.18 3.67
C LEU A 65 7.18 -1.15 2.47
N CYS A 66 7.08 -0.65 1.24
CA CYS A 66 7.25 -1.47 0.04
C CYS A 66 8.66 -2.09 -0.03
N HIS A 67 9.71 -1.32 0.28
CA HIS A 67 11.08 -1.83 0.32
C HIS A 67 11.27 -2.90 1.41
N ALA A 68 10.76 -2.66 2.61
CA ALA A 68 10.86 -3.61 3.72
C ALA A 68 10.16 -4.93 3.38
N GLU A 69 8.94 -4.87 2.84
CA GLU A 69 8.17 -6.06 2.48
C GLU A 69 8.84 -6.82 1.32
N ARG A 70 9.34 -6.12 0.30
CA ARG A 70 10.12 -6.73 -0.78
C ARG A 70 11.33 -7.49 -0.24
N SER A 71 12.13 -6.86 0.61
CA SER A 71 13.32 -7.49 1.21
C SER A 71 12.95 -8.73 2.01
N ASN A 72 11.85 -8.69 2.77
CA ASN A 72 11.34 -9.87 3.48
C ASN A 72 10.92 -10.98 2.52
N THR A 73 10.20 -10.66 1.42
CA THR A 73 9.76 -11.67 0.45
C THR A 73 10.93 -12.34 -0.26
N VAL A 74 11.95 -11.57 -0.65
CA VAL A 74 13.17 -12.11 -1.26
C VAL A 74 13.93 -12.95 -0.25
N GLY A 75 14.13 -12.44 0.97
CA GLY A 75 14.81 -13.17 2.05
C GLY A 75 14.13 -14.51 2.39
N SER A 76 12.80 -14.55 2.45
CA SER A 76 12.05 -15.80 2.65
C SER A 76 12.16 -16.75 1.47
N ALA A 77 12.21 -16.25 0.22
CA ALA A 77 12.42 -17.08 -0.95
C ALA A 77 13.82 -17.73 -0.95
N THR A 78 14.85 -17.02 -0.51
CA THR A 78 16.22 -17.56 -0.45
C THR A 78 16.40 -18.64 0.63
N VAL A 79 15.66 -18.57 1.74
CA VAL A 79 15.77 -19.53 2.86
C VAL A 79 15.10 -20.88 2.56
N THR A 80 14.30 -20.98 1.49
CA THR A 80 13.56 -22.20 1.13
C THR A 80 14.27 -23.02 0.04
N THR A 81 15.60 -22.89 -0.13
CA THR A 81 16.37 -23.63 -1.14
C THR A 81 17.42 -24.54 -0.51
#